data_AF-A0A442D7E9-F1
#
_entry.id   AF-A0A442D7E9-F1
#
_cell.length_a   1.000
_cell.length_b   1.000
_cell.length_c   1.000
_cell.angle_alpha   90.00
_cell.angle_beta   90.00
_cell.angle_gamma   90.00
#
_symmetry.space_group_name_H-M   'P 1'
#
loop_
_entity.id
_entity.type
_entity.pdbx_description
1 polymer ?
#
loop_
_entity_poly.entity_id
_entity_poly.type
_entity_poly.pdbx_seq_one_letter_code
_entity_poly.pdbx_strand_id
1 'polypeptide(L)' 'RRSVIVTSNRVVQDWGTYLRDNTMSTTILDRLMHHCHLLEFDGRSYRLKEAAEALARETKSN' A
#
# COMPACT_ATOMS: atom_id res chain seq x y z
N ARG A 1 25.09 0.99 3.64
CA ARG A 1 23.82 0.62 2.97
C ARG A 1 22.80 0.29 4.05
N ARG A 2 21.60 0.86 4.01
CA ARG A 2 20.50 0.53 4.93
C ARG A 2 19.31 0.06 4.08
N SER A 3 18.62 -0.97 4.54
CA SER A 3 17.38 -1.44 3.89
C SER A 3 16.21 -0.57 4.31
N VAL A 4 15.29 -0.32 3.38
CA VAL A 4 14.06 0.44 3.62
C VAL A 4 12.90 -0.35 3.07
N ILE A 5 11.80 -0.42 3.84
CA ILE A 5 10.51 -0.94 3.38
C ILE A 5 9.56 0.25 3.29
N VAL A 6 8.90 0.37 2.14
CA VAL A 6 7.89 1.39 1.88
C VAL A 6 6.59 0.69 1.50
N THR A 7 5.48 1.09 2.11
CA THR A 7 4.14 0.61 1.75
C THR A 7 3.35 1.76 1.16
N SER A 8 2.67 1.53 0.04
CA SER A 8 1.82 2.51 -0.62
C SER A 8 0.48 1.87 -0.95
N ASN A 9 -0.61 2.63 -0.77
CA ASN A 9 -1.95 2.25 -1.23
C ASN A 9 -2.23 2.73 -2.67
N ARG A 10 -1.23 3.30 -3.34
CA ARG A 10 -1.26 3.76 -4.73
C ARG A 10 -0.09 3.18 -5.52
N VAL A 11 -0.30 3.00 -6.82
CA VAL A 11 0.76 2.60 -7.74
C VAL A 11 1.80 3.72 -7.86
N VAL A 12 3.06 3.36 -8.07
CA VAL A 12 4.19 4.32 -8.12
C VAL A 12 4.04 5.34 -9.24
N GLN A 13 3.36 4.98 -10.33
CA GLN A 13 3.08 5.83 -11.48
C GLN A 13 2.22 7.05 -11.10
N ASP A 14 1.39 6.94 -10.07
CA ASP A 14 0.52 8.03 -9.62
C ASP A 14 1.29 9.09 -8.80
N TRP A 15 2.49 8.76 -8.31
CA TRP A 15 3.21 9.61 -7.35
C TRP A 15 3.53 11.00 -7.90
N GLY A 16 3.80 11.12 -9.20
CA GLY A 16 4.01 12.42 -9.87
C GLY A 16 2.86 13.40 -9.65
N THR A 17 1.63 12.91 -9.78
CA THR A 17 0.41 13.70 -9.57
C THR A 17 0.19 14.01 -8.09
N TYR A 18 0.43 13.04 -7.19
CA TYR A 18 0.21 13.21 -5.76
C TYR A 18 1.22 14.15 -5.09
N LEU A 19 2.48 14.05 -5.49
CA LEU A 19 3.56 14.91 -4.98
C LEU A 19 3.57 16.29 -5.66
N ARG A 20 2.73 16.48 -6.70
CA ARG A 20 2.61 17.71 -7.50
C ARG A 20 3.93 18.18 -8.13
N ASP A 21 4.89 17.27 -8.21
CA ASP A 21 6.21 17.49 -8.79
C ASP A 21 6.68 16.17 -9.41
N ASN A 22 6.62 16.10 -10.73
CA ASN A 22 6.99 14.90 -11.47
C ASN A 22 8.51 14.67 -11.42
N THR A 23 9.32 15.72 -11.44
CA THR A 23 10.79 15.63 -11.41
C THR A 23 11.27 15.11 -10.07
N MET A 24 10.70 15.60 -8.97
CA MET A 24 11.00 15.08 -7.65
C MET A 24 10.57 13.62 -7.50
N SER A 25 9.36 13.29 -7.99
CA SER A 25 8.81 11.93 -7.91
C SER A 25 9.69 10.92 -8.64
N THR A 26 10.11 11.22 -9.88
CA THR A 26 11.01 10.35 -10.64
C THR A 26 12.37 10.21 -9.96
N THR A 27 12.91 11.27 -9.37
CA THR A 27 14.18 11.23 -8.64
C THR A 27 14.11 10.35 -7.39
N ILE A 28 12.98 10.36 -6.67
CA ILE A 28 12.75 9.48 -5.51
C ILE A 28 12.62 8.02 -5.98
N LEU A 29 11.81 7.80 -7.01
CA LEU A 29 11.56 6.46 -7.57
C LEU A 29 12.84 5.83 -8.14
N ASP A 30 13.70 6.61 -8.80
CA ASP A 30 15.00 6.15 -9.30
C ASP A 30 15.85 5.54 -8.17
N ARG A 31 15.95 6.25 -7.04
CA ARG A 31 16.69 5.79 -5.86
C ARG A 31 16.06 4.57 -5.20
N LEU A 32 14.73 4.53 -5.10
CA LEU A 32 14.01 3.42 -4.47
C LEU A 32 14.04 2.16 -5.33
N MET A 33 13.90 2.30 -6.65
CA MET A 33 13.76 1.18 -7.59
C MET A 33 15.10 0.63 -8.09
N HIS A 34 16.21 1.32 -7.87
CA HIS A 34 17.55 0.87 -8.29
C HIS A 34 17.90 -0.53 -7.76
N HIS A 35 17.50 -0.85 -6.52
CA HIS A 35 17.70 -2.15 -5.88
C HIS A 35 16.50 -2.53 -5.00
N CYS A 36 15.32 -2.74 -5.62
CA CYS A 36 14.12 -3.15 -4.89
C CYS A 36 13.52 -4.47 -5.39
N HIS A 37 12.69 -5.05 -4.53
CA HIS A 37 11.66 -6.00 -4.91
C HIS A 37 10.31 -5.30 -4.77
N LEU A 38 9.58 -5.16 -5.88
CA LEU A 38 8.23 -4.64 -5.86
C LEU A 38 7.26 -5.78 -5.53
N LEU A 39 6.43 -5.58 -4.50
CA LEU A 39 5.38 -6.51 -4.11
C LEU A 39 4.04 -5.82 -4.31
N GLU A 40 3.23 -6.35 -5.23
CA GLU A 40 1.87 -5.89 -5.45
C GLU A 40 0.90 -6.75 -4.63
N PHE A 41 0.04 -6.07 -3.87
CA PHE A 41 -0.94 -6.72 -3.02
C PHE A 41 -2.34 -6.49 -3.59
N ASP A 42 -2.96 -7.58 -4.03
CA ASP A 42 -4.37 -7.69 -4.39
C ASP A 42 -5.12 -8.37 -3.24
N GLY A 43 -6.34 -7.92 -2.97
CA GLY A 43 -7.28 -8.68 -2.16
C GLY A 43 -8.28 -7.81 -1.41
N ARG A 44 -9.20 -8.50 -0.74
CA ARG A 44 -10.17 -7.85 0.16
C ARG A 44 -9.46 -7.36 1.43
N SER A 45 -9.90 -6.21 1.94
CA SER A 45 -9.40 -5.64 3.20
C SER A 45 -9.56 -6.63 4.35
N TYR A 46 -8.45 -6.92 5.04
CA TYR A 46 -8.47 -7.79 6.21
C TYR A 46 -9.35 -7.20 7.33
N ARG A 47 -9.38 -5.86 7.45
CA ARG A 47 -10.23 -5.16 8.41
C ARG A 47 -11.72 -5.40 8.15
N LEU A 48 -12.13 -5.46 6.88
CA LEU A 48 -13.53 -5.76 6.53
C LEU A 48 -13.87 -7.21 6.83
N LYS A 49 -12.93 -8.14 6.61
CA LYS A 49 -13.10 -9.55 6.98
C LYS A 49 -13.32 -9.69 8.48
N GLU A 50 -12.46 -9.10 9.30
CA GLU A 50 -12.58 -9.14 10.77
C GLU A 50 -13.88 -8.49 11.26
N ALA A 51 -14.28 -7.35 10.68
CA ALA A 51 -15.54 -6.69 11.02
C ALA A 51 -16.75 -7.57 10.70
N ALA A 52 -16.75 -8.25 9.55
CA ALA A 52 -17.81 -9.19 9.18
C ALA A 52 -17.86 -10.40 10.14
N GLU A 53 -16.71 -10.93 10.54
CA GLU A 53 -16.61 -12.03 11.50
C GLU A 53 -17.05 -11.62 12.91
N ALA A 54 -16.78 -10.39 13.34
CA ALA A 54 -17.27 -9.84 14.60
C ALA A 54 -18.81 -9.73 14.60
N LEU A 55 -19.38 -9.12 13.56
CA LEU A 55 -20.83 -8.98 13.41
C LEU A 55 -21.54 -10.35 13.38
N ALA A 56 -20.98 -11.32 12.65
CA ALA A 56 -21.53 -12.67 12.57
C ALA A 56 -21.51 -13.42 13.92
N ARG A 57 -20.62 -13.06 14.85
CA ARG A 57 -20.61 -13.62 16.21
C ARG A 57 -21.67 -12.99 17.10
N GLU A 58 -21.90 -11.68 17.00
CA GLU A 58 -22.97 -10.99 17.74
C GLU A 58 -24.36 -11.50 17.36
N THR A 59 -24.64 -11.68 16.07
CA THR A 59 -25.93 -12.21 15.61
C THR A 59 -26.21 -13.63 16.09
N LYS A 60 -25.18 -14.43 16.41
CA LYS A 60 -25.34 -15.79 16.95
C LYS A 60 -25.54 -15.82 18.47
N SER A 61 -25.22 -14.74 19.16
CA SER A 61 -25.37 -14.64 20.63
C SER A 61 -26.73 -14.06 21.05
N ASN A 62 -27.48 -13.47 20.10
CA ASN A 62 -28.88 -13.07 20.24
C ASN A 62 -29.82 -14.16 19.71
#